data_AF-A0A2S6TLP7-F1
#
_entry.id   AF-A0A2S6TLP7-F1
#
_cell.length_a   1.000
_cell.length_b   1.000
_cell.length_c   1.000
_cell.angle_alpha   90.00
_cell.angle_beta   90.00
_cell.angle_gamma   90.00
#
_symmetry.space_group_name_H-M   'P 1'
#
loop_
_entity.id
_entity.type
_entity.pdbx_description
1 polymer ?
#
loop_
_entity_poly.entity_id
_entity_poly.type
_entity_poly.pdbx_seq_one_letter_code
_entity_poly.pdbx_strand_id
1 'polypeptide(L)'
;MSTNERPLSPHLQIYRWQWTMALSILHRVTGVGLAVGTLLLVGWLISMAEGPDRYAAYQSFMDHWFGRLLLFGWTWALFYHLCNGMRHLIWDTGRGLELDTAAASGYVVGGASILLTGIAWFAAYSNLGLM
;
A
#
# COMPACT_ATOMS: atom_id res chain seq x y z
N MET A 1 -13.45 3.37 34.51
CA MET A 1 -13.27 4.57 33.66
C MET A 1 -13.03 5.74 34.59
N SER A 2 -11.97 6.52 34.40
CA SER A 2 -11.72 7.72 35.20
C SER A 2 -12.82 8.74 34.96
N THR A 3 -13.51 9.18 36.02
CA THR A 3 -14.63 10.14 36.00
C THR A 3 -14.21 11.61 35.81
N ASN A 4 -13.02 11.84 35.24
CA ASN A 4 -12.42 13.16 35.12
C ASN A 4 -12.77 13.75 33.75
N GLU A 5 -13.82 14.56 33.67
CA GLU A 5 -14.33 15.21 32.44
C GLU A 5 -13.46 16.40 32.00
N ARG A 6 -12.14 16.23 31.97
CA ARG A 6 -11.26 17.27 31.45
C ARG A 6 -11.39 17.32 29.93
N PRO A 7 -11.59 18.52 29.34
CA PRO A 7 -11.67 18.64 27.90
C PRO A 7 -10.33 18.26 27.26
N LEU A 8 -10.39 17.51 26.15
CA LEU A 8 -9.24 17.24 25.30
C LEU A 8 -8.89 18.50 24.52
N SER A 9 -7.59 18.83 24.46
CA SER A 9 -7.13 19.89 23.57
C SER A 9 -7.42 19.51 22.11
N PRO A 10 -7.82 20.46 21.25
CA PRO A 10 -7.98 20.19 19.83
C PRO A 10 -6.66 19.70 19.22
N HIS A 11 -6.72 18.72 18.31
CA HIS A 11 -5.53 18.09 17.73
C HIS A 11 -5.62 18.00 16.20
N LEU A 12 -6.21 16.93 15.65
CA LEU A 12 -6.17 16.59 14.22
C LEU A 12 -6.86 17.64 13.35
N GLN A 13 -7.92 18.26 13.86
CA GLN A 13 -8.70 19.25 13.12
C GLN A 13 -7.97 20.60 12.98
N ILE A 14 -7.02 20.91 13.87
CA ILE A 14 -6.30 22.19 13.88
C ILE A 14 -4.83 22.06 13.48
N TYR A 15 -4.28 20.84 13.46
CA TYR A 15 -2.87 20.61 13.17
C TYR A 15 -2.57 20.79 11.68
N ARG A 16 -1.49 21.52 11.37
CA ARG A 16 -1.05 21.73 9.97
C ARG A 16 -0.52 20.41 9.39
N TRP A 17 -1.12 19.96 8.30
CA TRP A 17 -0.67 18.76 7.60
C TRP A 17 0.79 18.87 7.16
N GLN A 18 1.55 17.81 7.45
CA GLN A 18 2.94 17.66 7.03
C GLN A 18 3.06 16.45 6.11
N TRP A 19 3.92 16.55 5.10
CA TRP A 19 4.12 15.45 4.15
C TRP A 19 4.56 14.16 4.84
N THR A 20 5.47 14.25 5.80
CA THR A 20 5.96 13.12 6.61
C THR A 20 4.86 12.46 7.45
N MET A 21 3.88 13.24 7.93
CA MET A 21 2.68 12.72 8.63
C MET A 21 1.81 11.91 7.67
N ALA A 22 1.51 12.46 6.49
CA ALA A 22 0.72 11.77 5.49
C ALA A 22 1.35 10.42 5.11
N LEU A 23 2.67 10.39 4.94
CA LEU A 23 3.39 9.14 4.66
C LEU A 23 3.23 8.09 5.76
N SER A 24 3.30 8.50 7.04
CA SER A 24 3.10 7.60 8.17
C SER A 24 1.68 7.04 8.23
N ILE A 25 0.66 7.88 8.00
CA ILE A 25 -0.74 7.44 7.94
C ILE A 25 -0.92 6.46 6.78
N LEU A 26 -0.43 6.82 5.59
CA LEU A 26 -0.50 5.95 4.42
C LEU A 26 0.19 4.60 4.69
N HIS A 27 1.31 4.57 5.40
CA HIS A 27 2.00 3.30 5.70
C HIS A 27 1.15 2.35 6.55
N ARG A 28 0.39 2.89 7.50
CA ARG A 28 -0.56 2.10 8.29
C ARG A 28 -1.74 1.64 7.45
N VAL A 29 -2.32 2.55 6.66
CA VAL A 29 -3.46 2.24 5.77
C VAL A 29 -3.07 1.17 4.75
N THR A 30 -1.91 1.29 4.10
CA THR A 30 -1.42 0.27 3.17
C THR A 30 -1.08 -1.03 3.88
N GLY A 31 -0.56 -1.00 5.12
CA GLY A 31 -0.35 -2.22 5.91
C GLY A 31 -1.65 -2.99 6.19
N VAL A 32 -2.71 -2.28 6.58
CA VAL A 32 -4.06 -2.88 6.76
C VAL A 32 -4.62 -3.37 5.42
N GLY A 33 -4.51 -2.55 4.37
CA GLY A 33 -4.96 -2.91 3.03
C GLY A 33 -4.24 -4.14 2.48
N LEU A 34 -2.95 -4.31 2.78
CA LEU A 34 -2.18 -5.50 2.43
C LEU A 34 -2.70 -6.72 3.17
N ALA A 35 -2.87 -6.64 4.49
CA ALA A 35 -3.38 -7.75 5.29
C ALA A 35 -4.77 -8.22 4.82
N VAL A 36 -5.68 -7.29 4.54
CA VAL A 36 -7.01 -7.61 3.99
C VAL A 36 -6.89 -8.14 2.55
N GLY A 37 -6.08 -7.50 1.70
CA GLY A 37 -5.93 -7.89 0.31
C GLY A 37 -5.20 -9.23 0.12
N THR A 38 -4.46 -9.72 1.12
CA THR A 38 -3.92 -11.10 1.13
C THR A 38 -5.04 -12.13 0.98
N LEU A 39 -6.28 -11.83 1.38
CA LEU A 39 -7.44 -12.69 1.12
C LEU A 39 -7.69 -12.91 -0.38
N LEU A 40 -7.40 -11.92 -1.24
CA LEU A 40 -7.46 -12.09 -2.69
C LEU A 40 -6.39 -13.06 -3.19
N LEU A 41 -5.18 -12.99 -2.63
CA LEU A 41 -4.12 -13.93 -2.98
C LEU A 41 -4.47 -15.36 -2.53
N VAL A 42 -4.97 -15.51 -1.31
CA VAL A 42 -5.42 -16.80 -0.77
C VAL A 42 -6.59 -17.36 -1.57
N GLY A 43 -7.58 -16.54 -1.93
CA GLY A 43 -8.70 -16.95 -2.77
C GLY A 43 -8.25 -17.44 -4.14
N TRP A 44 -7.28 -16.75 -4.76
CA TRP A 44 -6.65 -17.20 -6.00
C TRP A 44 -5.96 -18.56 -5.85
N LEU A 45 -5.14 -18.75 -4.81
CA LEU A 45 -4.48 -20.02 -4.50
C LEU A 45 -5.46 -21.18 -4.27
N ILE A 46 -6.54 -20.93 -3.51
CA ILE A 46 -7.60 -21.92 -3.28
C ILE A 46 -8.29 -22.27 -4.61
N SER A 47 -8.62 -21.27 -5.43
CA SER A 47 -9.29 -21.52 -6.73
C SER A 47 -8.44 -22.38 -7.67
N MET A 48 -7.11 -22.23 -7.65
CA MET A 48 -6.19 -23.09 -8.40
C MET A 48 -6.22 -24.54 -7.91
N ALA A 49 -6.34 -24.75 -6.59
CA ALA A 49 -6.38 -26.08 -5.98
C ALA A 49 -7.73 -26.79 -6.19
N GLU A 50 -8.84 -26.05 -6.29
CA GLU A 50 -10.19 -26.60 -6.50
C GLU A 50 -10.44 -27.09 -7.94
N GLY A 51 -9.61 -26.68 -8.90
CA GLY A 51 -9.68 -27.14 -10.28
C GLY A 51 -10.05 -26.05 -11.29
N PRO A 52 -10.07 -26.41 -12.59
CA PRO A 52 -10.08 -25.44 -13.69
C PRO A 52 -11.32 -24.55 -13.72
N ASP A 53 -12.51 -25.07 -13.39
CA ASP A 53 -13.76 -24.28 -13.43
C ASP A 53 -13.77 -23.18 -12.36
N ARG A 54 -13.30 -23.50 -11.14
CA ARG A 54 -13.21 -22.56 -10.02
C ARG A 54 -12.14 -21.52 -10.28
N TYR A 55 -11.00 -21.94 -10.81
CA TYR A 55 -9.94 -21.04 -11.25
C TYR A 55 -10.42 -20.07 -12.33
N ALA A 56 -11.11 -20.56 -13.36
CA ALA A 56 -11.63 -19.73 -14.45
C ALA A 56 -12.64 -18.68 -13.95
N ALA A 57 -13.52 -19.05 -13.01
CA ALA A 57 -14.45 -18.11 -12.38
C ALA A 57 -13.71 -17.01 -11.59
N TYR A 58 -12.65 -17.37 -10.85
CA TYR A 58 -11.83 -16.40 -10.11
C TYR A 58 -11.09 -15.45 -11.06
N GLN A 59 -10.48 -16.00 -12.12
CA GLN A 59 -9.79 -15.21 -13.15
C GLN A 59 -10.75 -14.24 -13.83
N SER A 60 -11.97 -14.67 -14.16
CA SER A 60 -13.00 -13.78 -14.75
C SER A 60 -13.34 -12.60 -13.85
N PHE A 61 -13.43 -12.81 -12.53
CA PHE A 61 -13.62 -11.72 -11.57
C PHE A 61 -12.41 -10.77 -11.53
N MET A 62 -11.20 -11.31 -11.52
CA MET A 62 -9.97 -10.50 -11.47
C MET A 62 -9.71 -9.74 -12.78
N ASP A 63 -10.17 -10.27 -13.91
CA ASP A 63 -10.09 -9.62 -15.21
C ASP A 63 -11.13 -8.50 -15.39
N HIS A 64 -12.23 -8.54 -14.64
CA HIS A 64 -13.19 -7.45 -14.61
C HIS A 64 -12.56 -6.16 -14.06
N TRP A 65 -13.05 -5.00 -14.51
CA TRP A 65 -12.46 -3.69 -14.17
C TRP A 65 -12.32 -3.48 -12.65
N PHE A 66 -13.28 -3.99 -11.87
CA PHE A 66 -13.26 -3.90 -10.41
C PHE A 66 -12.17 -4.80 -9.79
N GLY A 67 -12.02 -6.03 -10.28
CA GLY A 67 -10.94 -6.92 -9.86
C GLY A 67 -9.56 -6.34 -10.19
N ARG A 68 -9.42 -5.78 -11.40
CA ARG A 68 -8.21 -5.05 -11.81
C ARG A 68 -7.94 -3.83 -10.92
N LEU A 69 -8.96 -3.08 -10.54
CA LEU A 69 -8.81 -1.93 -9.63
C LEU A 69 -8.32 -2.39 -8.24
N LEU A 70 -8.87 -3.49 -7.70
CA LEU A 70 -8.43 -4.06 -6.44
C LEU A 70 -6.96 -4.54 -6.51
N LEU A 71 -6.60 -5.26 -7.57
CA LEU A 71 -5.23 -5.69 -7.84
C LEU A 71 -4.27 -4.48 -7.95
N PHE A 72 -4.69 -3.42 -8.65
CA PHE A 72 -3.89 -2.22 -8.82
C PHE A 72 -3.65 -1.53 -7.48
N GLY A 73 -4.72 -1.33 -6.70
CA GLY A 73 -4.62 -0.75 -5.37
C GLY A 73 -3.76 -1.59 -4.42
N TRP A 74 -3.91 -2.91 -4.47
CA TRP A 74 -3.14 -3.83 -3.62
C TRP A 74 -1.65 -3.87 -4.00
N THR A 75 -1.32 -3.90 -5.30
CA THR A 75 0.07 -3.84 -5.78
C THR A 75 0.73 -2.48 -5.49
N TRP A 76 0.01 -1.36 -5.65
CA TRP A 76 0.52 -0.06 -5.23
C TRP A 76 0.75 0.01 -3.71
N ALA A 77 -0.22 -0.48 -2.92
CA ALA A 77 -0.09 -0.56 -1.46
C ALA A 77 1.15 -1.39 -1.05
N LEU A 78 1.43 -2.48 -1.76
CA LEU A 78 2.62 -3.32 -1.56
C LEU A 78 3.90 -2.52 -1.77
N PHE A 79 4.06 -1.88 -2.93
CA PHE A 79 5.27 -1.13 -3.24
C PHE A 79 5.45 0.10 -2.34
N TYR A 80 4.37 0.83 -2.05
CA TYR A 80 4.41 1.94 -1.11
C TYR A 80 4.82 1.48 0.29
N HIS A 81 4.19 0.42 0.81
CA HIS A 81 4.48 -0.11 2.14
C HIS A 81 5.93 -0.62 2.23
N LEU A 82 6.42 -1.29 1.19
CA LEU A 82 7.81 -1.73 1.08
C LEU A 82 8.79 -0.56 1.08
N CYS A 83 8.60 0.43 0.20
CA CYS A 83 9.50 1.58 0.10
C CYS A 83 9.52 2.40 1.40
N ASN A 84 8.34 2.68 1.98
CA ASN A 84 8.27 3.41 3.23
C ASN A 84 8.78 2.58 4.41
N GLY A 85 8.58 1.25 4.39
CA GLY A 85 9.14 0.33 5.38
C GLY A 85 10.67 0.33 5.35
N MET A 86 11.28 0.32 4.16
CA MET A 86 12.73 0.48 4.01
C MET A 86 13.21 1.81 4.60
N ARG A 87 12.46 2.90 4.35
CA ARG A 87 12.76 4.21 4.97
C ARG A 87 12.72 4.14 6.49
N HIS A 88 11.73 3.46 7.08
CA HIS A 88 11.64 3.25 8.52
C HIS A 88 12.83 2.42 9.05
N LEU A 89 13.20 1.33 8.38
CA LEU A 89 14.37 0.53 8.78
C LEU A 89 15.67 1.34 8.73
N ILE A 90 15.82 2.26 7.77
CA ILE A 90 16.96 3.19 7.73
C ILE A 90 16.93 4.14 8.93
N TRP A 91 15.76 4.68 9.27
CA TRP A 91 15.58 5.53 10.45
C TRP A 91 15.89 4.81 11.75
N ASP A 92 15.55 3.53 11.86
CA ASP A 92 15.85 2.70 13.04
C ASP A 92 17.37 2.52 13.25
N THR A 93 18.19 2.73 12.22
CA THR A 93 19.66 2.79 12.35
C THR A 93 20.19 4.15 12.83
N GLY A 94 19.31 5.13 13.09
CA GLY A 94 19.67 6.48 13.48
C GLY A 94 20.02 7.42 12.31
N ARG A 95 19.77 7.02 11.07
CA ARG A 95 20.12 7.79 9.86
C ARG A 95 18.90 8.51 9.28
N GLY A 96 19.12 9.67 8.65
CA GLY A 96 18.10 10.38 7.87
C GLY A 96 16.97 11.00 8.71
N LEU A 97 17.26 11.37 9.96
CA LEU A 97 16.31 11.96 10.92
C LEU A 97 16.21 13.49 10.84
N GLU A 98 17.12 14.14 10.10
CA GLU A 98 17.04 15.58 9.82
C GLU A 98 15.79 15.91 8.99
N LEU A 99 15.18 17.07 9.23
CA LEU A 99 13.89 17.45 8.63
C LEU A 99 13.93 17.43 7.09
N ASP A 100 14.97 18.01 6.49
CA ASP A 100 15.10 18.08 5.03
C ASP A 100 15.30 16.68 4.43
N THR A 101 16.12 15.85 5.08
CA THR A 101 16.36 14.46 4.66
C THR A 101 15.10 13.61 4.82
N ALA A 102 14.35 13.78 5.91
CA ALA A 102 13.09 13.08 6.16
C ALA A 102 12.00 13.48 5.16
N ALA A 103 11.97 14.75 4.73
CA ALA A 103 11.07 15.24 3.69
C ALA A 103 11.47 14.72 2.30
N ALA A 104 12.75 14.83 1.93
CA ALA A 104 13.29 14.36 0.65
C ALA A 104 13.08 12.85 0.44
N SER A 105 13.44 12.05 1.45
CA SER A 105 13.21 10.60 1.43
C SER A 105 11.72 10.25 1.29
N GLY A 106 10.82 11.11 1.78
CA GLY A 106 9.39 10.95 1.58
C GLY A 106 8.95 11.09 0.12
N TYR A 107 9.50 12.04 -0.63
CA TYR A 107 9.25 12.16 -2.07
C TYR A 107 9.83 10.98 -2.85
N VAL A 108 11.01 10.49 -2.45
CA VAL A 108 11.62 9.29 -3.04
C VAL A 108 10.71 8.07 -2.85
N VAL A 109 10.16 7.86 -1.64
CA VAL A 109 9.19 6.78 -1.37
C VAL A 109 7.99 6.87 -2.30
N GLY A 110 7.38 8.06 -2.43
CA GLY A 110 6.25 8.28 -3.32
C GLY A 110 6.57 7.96 -4.78
N GLY A 111 7.63 8.55 -5.32
CA GLY A 111 8.07 8.33 -6.70
C GLY A 111 8.44 6.87 -6.99
N ALA A 112 9.22 6.24 -6.11
CA ALA A 112 9.61 4.84 -6.25
C ALA A 112 8.40 3.91 -6.22
N SER A 113 7.43 4.14 -5.33
CA SER A 113 6.22 3.31 -5.26
C SER A 113 5.40 3.36 -6.56
N ILE A 114 5.25 4.54 -7.16
CA ILE A 114 4.54 4.74 -8.42
C ILE A 114 5.31 4.07 -9.56
N LEU A 115 6.62 4.27 -9.63
CA LEU A 115 7.48 3.67 -10.65
C LEU A 115 7.43 2.15 -10.62
N LEU A 116 7.58 1.54 -9.43
CA LEU A 116 7.52 0.08 -9.26
C LEU A 116 6.15 -0.48 -9.65
N THR A 117 5.07 0.21 -9.28
CA THR A 117 3.71 -0.16 -9.69
C THR A 117 3.57 -0.11 -11.21
N GLY A 118 4.04 0.97 -11.84
CA GLY A 118 4.02 1.12 -13.29
C GLY A 118 4.80 0.05 -14.02
N ILE A 119 6.01 -0.29 -13.55
CA ILE A 119 6.84 -1.38 -14.10
C ILE A 119 6.12 -2.72 -13.98
N ALA A 120 5.56 -3.04 -12.81
CA ALA A 120 4.88 -4.30 -12.59
C ALA A 120 3.66 -4.47 -13.51
N TRP A 121 2.88 -3.41 -13.69
CA TRP A 121 1.73 -3.42 -14.57
C TRP A 121 2.15 -3.45 -16.05
N PHE A 122 3.11 -2.65 -16.46
CA PHE A 122 3.65 -2.71 -17.82
C PHE A 122 4.11 -4.13 -18.16
N ALA A 123 4.93 -4.75 -17.31
CA ALA A 123 5.39 -6.11 -17.49
C ALA A 123 4.21 -7.10 -17.56
N ALA A 124 3.20 -6.98 -16.69
CA ALA A 124 2.04 -7.86 -16.71
C ALA A 124 1.28 -7.79 -18.04
N TYR A 125 1.01 -6.59 -18.57
CA TYR A 125 0.28 -6.41 -19.82
C TYR A 125 1.10 -6.79 -21.06
N SER A 126 2.41 -6.55 -21.05
CA SER A 126 3.31 -7.04 -22.12
C SER A 126 3.31 -8.57 -22.20
N ASN A 127 3.33 -9.26 -21.05
CA ASN A 127 3.25 -10.73 -21.02
C ASN A 127 1.89 -11.28 -21.49
N LEU A 128 0.82 -10.49 -21.34
CA LEU A 128 -0.52 -10.82 -21.85
C LEU A 128 -0.69 -10.48 -23.34
N GLY A 129 0.31 -9.85 -23.99
CA GLY A 129 0.22 -9.40 -25.38
C GLY A 129 -0.76 -8.23 -25.59
N LEU A 130 -1.06 -7.48 -24.54
CA LEU A 130 -2.00 -6.35 -24.55
C LEU A 130 -1.30 -4.99 -24.70
N MET A 131 0.03 -4.98 -24.82
CA MET A 131 0.89 -3.82 -25.05
C MET A 131 1.89 -4.11 -26.16
#